data_AF-A0A1Z4QU71-F1
#
_entry.id   AF-A0A1Z4QU71-F1
#
_cell.length_a   1.000
_cell.length_b   1.000
_cell.length_c   1.000
_cell.angle_alpha   90.00
_cell.angle_beta   90.00
_cell.angle_gamma   90.00
#
_symmetry.space_group_name_H-M   'P 1'
#
loop_
_entity.id
_entity.type
_entity.pdbx_description
1 polymer ?
#
loop_
_entity_poly.entity_id
_entity_poly.type
_entity_poly.pdbx_seq_one_letter_code
_entity_poly.pdbx_strand_id
1 'polypeptide(L)'
;MQTAYFHRAYWSYENNLGIAKIHYPALGIFALLFENGIPITNVNFLDKQEFSYYWQKYQKQGITLHLGMKVGIDTELTKVIDKENLFKFTDINLEVKLENNARYFRPLDGEWTEFEDDVFVEYKPCDSLIDVR
;
A
#
# COMPACT_ATOMS: atom_id res chain seq x y z
N MET A 1 -2.09 -8.27 20.06
CA MET A 1 -2.01 -8.42 18.59
C MET A 1 -2.95 -7.41 17.98
N GLN A 2 -2.48 -6.59 17.04
CA GLN A 2 -3.27 -5.52 16.43
C GLN A 2 -3.60 -5.89 14.97
N THR A 3 -4.56 -5.20 14.36
CA THR A 3 -4.96 -5.39 12.97
C THR A 3 -4.95 -4.07 12.22
N ALA A 4 -4.57 -4.14 10.95
CA ALA A 4 -4.71 -3.04 10.01
C ALA A 4 -5.66 -3.43 8.88
N TYR A 5 -6.25 -2.41 8.25
CA TYR A 5 -7.03 -2.62 7.05
C TYR A 5 -6.10 -2.65 5.84
N PHE A 6 -6.22 -3.71 5.04
CA PHE A 6 -5.54 -3.89 3.77
C PHE A 6 -6.56 -3.87 2.64
N HIS A 7 -6.40 -2.95 1.70
CA HIS A 7 -7.34 -2.74 0.62
C HIS A 7 -6.64 -2.77 -0.74
N ARG A 8 -6.97 -3.75 -1.57
CA ARG A 8 -6.47 -3.85 -2.95
C ARG A 8 -7.23 -2.86 -3.85
N ALA A 9 -6.68 -1.68 -4.08
CA ALA A 9 -7.33 -0.62 -4.86
C ALA A 9 -7.41 -0.94 -6.35
N TYR A 10 -6.32 -1.43 -6.93
CA TYR A 10 -6.26 -1.96 -8.29
C TYR A 10 -5.41 -3.21 -8.25
N TRP A 11 -5.93 -4.37 -8.68
CA TRP A 11 -5.24 -5.63 -8.48
C TRP A 11 -5.47 -6.64 -9.59
N SER A 12 -4.42 -7.38 -9.91
CA SER A 12 -4.47 -8.63 -10.66
C SER A 12 -4.23 -9.77 -9.68
N TYR A 13 -5.26 -10.56 -9.39
CA TYR A 13 -5.17 -11.70 -8.46
C TYR A 13 -4.29 -12.81 -9.01
N GLU A 14 -4.31 -13.02 -10.33
CA GLU A 14 -3.48 -14.01 -11.01
C GLU A 14 -1.99 -13.72 -10.85
N ASN A 15 -1.60 -12.46 -10.93
CA ASN A 15 -0.20 -12.02 -10.89
C ASN A 15 0.22 -11.51 -9.49
N ASN A 16 -0.71 -11.53 -8.53
CA ASN A 16 -0.57 -10.93 -7.20
C ASN A 16 0.06 -9.53 -7.24
N LEU A 17 -0.42 -8.69 -8.15
CA LEU A 17 0.20 -7.44 -8.54
C LEU A 17 -0.83 -6.31 -8.55
N GLY A 18 -0.44 -5.15 -8.03
CA GLY A 18 -1.32 -3.99 -8.03
C GLY A 18 -1.06 -3.03 -6.88
N ILE A 19 -1.93 -2.03 -6.76
CA ILE A 19 -1.85 -1.01 -5.72
C ILE A 19 -2.73 -1.43 -4.55
N ALA A 20 -2.15 -1.47 -3.36
CA ALA A 20 -2.89 -1.66 -2.13
C ALA A 20 -2.72 -0.49 -1.16
N LYS A 21 -3.79 -0.14 -0.46
CA LYS A 21 -3.80 0.84 0.63
C LYS A 21 -3.82 0.13 1.98
N ILE A 22 -3.00 0.61 2.90
CA ILE A 22 -2.90 0.13 4.26
C ILE A 22 -3.30 1.26 5.20
N HIS A 23 -4.24 0.96 6.11
CA HIS A 23 -4.73 1.90 7.09
C HIS A 23 -4.40 1.35 8.47
N TYR A 24 -3.49 2.03 9.18
CA TYR A 24 -3.09 1.65 10.52
C TYR A 24 -2.80 2.91 11.35
N PRO A 25 -3.48 3.13 12.49
CA PRO A 25 -3.43 4.42 13.20
C PRO A 25 -2.02 4.97 13.47
N ALA A 26 -1.06 4.12 13.86
CA ALA A 26 0.32 4.57 14.14
C ALA A 26 1.12 4.96 12.90
N LEU A 27 0.71 4.47 11.71
CA LEU A 27 1.35 4.75 10.43
C LEU A 27 0.50 5.65 9.52
N GLY A 28 -0.70 6.06 9.96
CA GLY A 28 -1.67 6.73 9.10
C GLY A 28 -2.20 5.84 7.97
N ILE A 29 -2.48 6.47 6.82
CA ILE A 29 -2.88 5.78 5.59
C ILE A 29 -1.70 5.86 4.62
N PHE A 30 -1.36 4.73 4.01
CA PHE A 30 -0.38 4.69 2.94
C PHE A 30 -0.74 3.70 1.84
N ALA A 31 -0.14 3.85 0.67
CA ALA A 31 -0.39 3.01 -0.49
C ALA A 31 0.93 2.50 -1.06
N LEU A 32 1.00 1.22 -1.38
CA LEU A 32 2.16 0.59 -1.99
C LEU A 32 1.75 -0.12 -3.28
N LEU A 33 2.61 -0.04 -4.28
CA LEU A 33 2.58 -0.96 -5.42
C LEU A 33 3.19 -2.28 -4.96
N PHE A 34 2.51 -3.38 -5.26
CA PHE A 34 3.01 -4.73 -5.10
C PHE A 34 3.21 -5.37 -6.47
N GLU A 35 4.32 -6.05 -6.66
CA GLU A 35 4.56 -6.93 -7.81
C GLU A 35 4.83 -8.34 -7.27
N ASN A 36 4.00 -9.32 -7.65
CA ASN A 36 4.05 -10.69 -7.12
C ASN A 36 4.03 -10.77 -5.57
N GLY A 37 3.23 -9.91 -4.93
CA GLY A 37 3.12 -9.83 -3.47
C GLY A 37 4.31 -9.19 -2.75
N ILE A 38 5.24 -8.58 -3.49
CA ILE A 38 6.39 -7.88 -2.92
C ILE A 38 6.11 -6.37 -2.99
N PRO A 39 6.20 -5.62 -1.88
CA PRO A 39 6.06 -4.16 -1.92
C PRO A 39 7.24 -3.54 -2.66
N ILE A 40 6.95 -2.69 -3.66
CA ILE A 40 7.94 -2.12 -4.58
C ILE A 40 8.15 -0.63 -4.35
N THR A 41 7.07 0.16 -4.29
CA THR A 41 7.17 1.61 -4.16
C THR A 41 5.95 2.23 -3.47
N ASN A 42 6.17 3.36 -2.81
CA ASN A 42 5.11 4.22 -2.31
C ASN A 42 4.34 4.84 -3.47
N VAL A 43 3.02 4.80 -3.37
CA VAL A 43 2.09 5.33 -4.38
C VAL A 43 0.99 6.19 -3.73
N ASN A 44 1.22 6.63 -2.50
CA ASN A 44 0.44 7.71 -1.90
C ASN A 44 0.52 8.91 -2.84
N PHE A 45 -0.61 9.30 -3.44
CA PHE A 45 -0.74 10.47 -4.32
C PHE A 45 -0.25 10.31 -5.76
N LEU A 46 -0.31 9.10 -6.34
CA LEU A 46 -0.16 9.02 -7.80
C LEU A 46 -1.14 9.95 -8.49
N ASP A 47 -0.62 10.87 -9.29
CA ASP A 47 -1.45 11.69 -10.15
C ASP A 47 -2.07 10.85 -11.28
N LYS A 48 -2.98 11.45 -12.05
CA LYS A 48 -3.65 10.77 -13.15
C LYS A 48 -2.65 10.22 -14.18
N GLN A 49 -1.53 10.90 -14.41
CA GLN A 49 -0.51 10.49 -15.37
C GLN A 49 0.27 9.28 -14.84
N GLU A 50 0.65 9.29 -13.57
CA GLU A 50 1.38 8.20 -12.93
C GLU A 50 0.51 6.94 -12.82
N PHE A 51 -0.77 7.09 -12.45
CA PHE A 51 -1.72 5.99 -12.51
C PHE A 51 -1.83 5.45 -13.95
N SER A 52 -1.98 6.34 -14.94
CA SER A 52 -2.04 5.96 -16.35
C SER A 52 -0.76 5.26 -16.82
N TYR A 53 0.40 5.64 -16.30
CA TYR A 53 1.68 5.00 -16.60
C TYR A 53 1.69 3.55 -16.13
N TYR A 54 1.36 3.28 -14.85
CA TYR A 54 1.30 1.91 -14.34
C TYR A 54 0.25 1.08 -15.07
N TRP A 55 -0.94 1.66 -15.31
CA TRP A 55 -1.99 1.01 -16.08
C TRP A 55 -1.52 0.59 -17.48
N GLN A 56 -0.89 1.51 -18.22
CA GLN A 56 -0.38 1.24 -19.56
C GLN A 56 0.80 0.26 -19.54
N LYS A 57 1.70 0.34 -18.55
CA LYS A 57 2.81 -0.60 -18.36
C LYS A 57 2.27 -2.03 -18.29
N TYR A 58 1.29 -2.29 -17.42
CA TYR A 58 0.74 -3.62 -17.22
C TYR A 58 -0.16 -4.07 -18.37
N GLN A 59 -0.93 -3.16 -18.97
CA GLN A 59 -1.71 -3.47 -20.16
C GLN A 59 -0.84 -3.93 -21.33
N LYS A 60 0.33 -3.31 -21.55
CA LYS A 60 1.31 -3.74 -22.57
C LYS A 60 1.88 -5.14 -22.30
N GLN A 61 1.88 -5.57 -21.04
CA GLN A 61 2.30 -6.91 -20.62
C GLN A 61 1.13 -7.91 -20.63
N GLY A 62 -0.07 -7.51 -21.05
CA GLY A 62 -1.26 -8.36 -21.06
C GLY A 62 -1.91 -8.53 -19.68
N ILE A 63 -1.48 -7.79 -18.66
CA ILE A 63 -1.98 -7.88 -17.30
C ILE A 63 -3.12 -6.87 -17.12
N THR A 64 -4.29 -7.35 -16.73
CA THR A 64 -5.44 -6.50 -16.38
C THR A 64 -5.47 -6.26 -14.89
N LEU A 65 -5.48 -4.99 -14.49
CA LEU A 65 -5.74 -4.58 -13.11
C LEU A 65 -7.24 -4.36 -12.92
N HIS A 66 -7.84 -5.06 -11.97
CA HIS A 66 -9.24 -4.88 -11.61
C HIS A 66 -9.36 -3.85 -10.49
N LEU A 67 -10.29 -2.90 -10.61
CA LEU A 67 -10.64 -1.99 -9.52
C LEU A 67 -11.21 -2.80 -8.35
N GLY A 68 -10.63 -2.67 -7.16
CA GLY A 68 -11.22 -3.21 -5.93
C GLY A 68 -12.27 -2.25 -5.37
N MET A 69 -13.46 -2.76 -5.03
CA MET A 69 -14.61 -1.92 -4.72
C MET A 69 -14.85 -1.79 -3.21
N LYS A 70 -14.69 -0.56 -2.72
CA LYS A 70 -15.17 -0.04 -1.42
C LYS A 70 -14.52 -0.60 -0.14
N VAL A 71 -14.00 0.35 0.64
CA VAL A 71 -13.66 0.21 2.06
C VAL A 71 -14.89 -0.25 2.86
N GLY A 72 -14.71 -1.25 3.72
CA GLY A 72 -15.75 -1.88 4.54
C GLY A 72 -16.45 -3.09 3.93
N ILE A 73 -16.30 -3.35 2.61
CA ILE A 73 -16.88 -4.52 1.93
C ILE A 73 -15.75 -5.41 1.37
N ASP A 74 -14.79 -4.83 0.64
CA ASP A 74 -13.65 -5.54 0.05
C ASP A 74 -12.35 -5.34 0.87
N THR A 75 -12.48 -5.15 2.18
CA THR A 75 -11.34 -4.83 3.06
C THR A 75 -10.89 -6.05 3.82
N GLU A 76 -9.62 -6.41 3.63
CA GLU A 76 -9.00 -7.48 4.39
C GLU A 76 -8.41 -6.95 5.68
N LEU A 77 -8.43 -7.79 6.71
CA LEU A 77 -7.70 -7.53 7.94
C LEU A 77 -6.37 -8.26 7.84
N THR A 78 -5.29 -7.50 8.02
CA THR A 78 -3.94 -8.05 8.13
C THR A 78 -3.42 -7.88 9.56
N LYS A 79 -2.71 -8.87 10.07
CA LYS A 79 -2.13 -8.81 11.41
C LYS A 79 -0.95 -7.85 11.44
N VAL A 80 -0.83 -7.11 12.55
CA VAL A 80 0.30 -6.21 12.81
C VAL A 80 0.99 -6.63 14.10
N ILE A 81 2.29 -6.89 13.99
CA ILE A 81 3.20 -7.01 15.12
C ILE A 81 3.92 -5.67 15.25
N ASP A 82 3.72 -5.00 16.38
CA ASP A 82 4.28 -3.68 16.70
C ASP A 82 5.37 -3.84 17.75
N LYS A 83 6.56 -3.32 17.46
CA LYS A 83 7.71 -3.32 18.37
C LYS A 83 8.58 -2.08 18.15
N GLU A 84 8.47 -1.09 19.04
CA GLU A 84 9.39 0.06 19.11
C GLU A 84 9.64 0.73 17.75
N ASN A 85 8.55 1.20 17.10
CA ASN A 85 8.57 1.85 15.78
C ASN A 85 8.81 0.94 14.58
N LEU A 86 8.87 -0.38 14.78
CA LEU A 86 8.85 -1.39 13.72
C LEU A 86 7.49 -2.09 13.69
N PHE A 87 6.85 -2.08 12.52
CA PHE A 87 5.52 -2.62 12.27
C PHE A 87 5.61 -3.71 11.20
N LYS A 88 5.30 -4.94 11.59
CA LYS A 88 5.41 -6.12 10.71
C LYS A 88 4.03 -6.63 10.33
N PHE A 89 3.79 -6.70 9.02
CA PHE A 89 2.59 -7.21 8.36
C PHE A 89 2.94 -8.51 7.65
N THR A 90 2.96 -9.61 8.40
CA THR A 90 3.42 -10.92 7.88
C THR A 90 2.59 -11.42 6.71
N ASP A 91 1.28 -11.17 6.75
CA ASP A 91 0.33 -11.73 5.79
C ASP A 91 0.45 -11.11 4.39
N ILE A 92 1.13 -9.96 4.27
CA ILE A 92 1.33 -9.21 3.03
C ILE A 92 2.79 -8.91 2.73
N ASN A 93 3.72 -9.66 3.34
CA ASN A 93 5.16 -9.53 3.13
C ASN A 93 5.68 -8.08 3.25
N LEU A 94 5.33 -7.40 4.33
CA LEU A 94 5.67 -5.99 4.53
C LEU A 94 6.18 -5.72 5.95
N GLU A 95 7.26 -4.96 6.05
CA GLU A 95 7.65 -4.26 7.27
C GLU A 95 7.69 -2.77 7.00
N VAL A 96 7.29 -1.99 8.00
CA VAL A 96 7.39 -0.54 8.00
C VAL A 96 8.11 -0.11 9.27
N LYS A 97 9.07 0.81 9.17
CA LYS A 97 9.67 1.45 10.34
C LYS A 97 9.50 2.96 10.30
N LEU A 98 9.45 3.57 11.48
CA LEU A 98 9.54 5.02 11.67
C LEU A 98 10.92 5.36 12.25
N GLU A 99 11.69 6.16 11.52
CA GLU A 99 13.04 6.57 11.93
C GLU A 99 13.29 8.00 11.43
N ASN A 100 13.80 8.88 12.30
CA ASN A 100 14.16 10.26 11.94
C ASN A 100 13.04 11.07 11.25
N ASN A 101 11.79 10.93 11.72
CA ASN A 101 10.59 11.53 11.12
C ASN A 101 10.28 11.07 9.67
N ALA A 102 10.88 9.98 9.22
CA ALA A 102 10.60 9.35 7.93
C ALA A 102 9.97 7.96 8.11
N ARG A 103 9.14 7.57 7.14
CA ARG A 103 8.63 6.21 6.97
C ARG A 103 9.57 5.44 6.04
N TYR A 104 9.85 4.19 6.36
CA TYR A 104 10.55 3.26 5.47
C TYR A 104 9.76 1.97 5.36
N PHE A 105 9.75 1.33 4.20
CA PHE A 105 9.17 0.00 3.99
C PHE A 105 10.20 -0.98 3.42
N ARG A 106 9.92 -2.27 3.58
CA ARG A 106 10.61 -3.36 2.91
C ARG A 106 9.74 -4.61 2.84
N PRO A 107 10.05 -5.58 1.96
CA PRO A 107 9.63 -6.95 2.19
C PRO A 107 10.31 -7.54 3.42
N LEU A 108 9.75 -8.60 4.02
CA LEU A 108 10.23 -9.15 5.31
C LEU A 108 11.73 -9.46 5.32
N ASP A 109 12.27 -9.87 4.17
CA ASP A 109 13.68 -10.25 3.96
C ASP A 109 14.39 -9.33 2.94
N GLY A 110 13.90 -8.10 2.77
CA GLY A 110 14.46 -7.14 1.80
C GLY A 110 15.22 -5.97 2.40
N GLU A 111 15.60 -5.07 1.49
CA GLU A 111 16.24 -3.80 1.80
C GLU A 111 15.22 -2.72 2.14
N TRP A 112 15.60 -1.82 3.05
CA TRP A 112 14.78 -0.68 3.43
C TRP A 112 14.73 0.36 2.31
N THR A 113 13.52 0.77 1.97
CA THR A 113 13.22 1.85 1.02
C THR A 113 12.48 2.96 1.76
N GLU A 114 12.90 4.20 1.59
CA GLU A 114 12.20 5.36 2.16
C GLU A 114 10.89 5.62 1.42
N PHE A 115 9.86 6.09 2.13
CA PHE A 115 8.67 6.62 1.48
C PHE A 115 8.99 8.02 0.93
N GLU A 116 9.25 8.11 -0.38
CA GLU A 116 9.50 9.39 -1.06
C GLU A 116 8.23 10.28 -1.08
N ASP A 117 8.43 11.60 -0.96
CA ASP A 117 7.41 12.66 -0.99
C ASP A 117 6.21 12.47 -0.04
N ASP A 118 6.44 11.70 1.00
CA ASP A 118 5.39 11.22 1.87
C ASP A 118 5.11 12.23 2.98
N VAL A 119 4.03 12.99 2.81
CA VAL A 119 3.56 13.90 3.85
C VAL A 119 2.94 13.07 4.96
N PHE A 120 3.43 13.24 6.19
CA PHE A 120 2.83 12.65 7.38
C PHE A 120 1.46 13.32 7.64
N VAL A 121 0.44 12.89 6.90
CA VAL A 121 -0.92 13.42 7.04
C VAL A 121 -1.54 12.77 8.28
N GLU A 122 -1.98 13.61 9.22
CA GLU A 122 -2.77 13.18 10.37
C GLU A 122 -3.97 12.36 9.89
N TYR A 123 -4.20 11.20 10.52
CA TYR A 123 -5.24 10.26 10.10
C TYR A 123 -6.60 10.96 9.93
N LYS A 124 -7.15 10.92 8.72
CA LYS A 124 -8.54 11.28 8.46
C LYS A 124 -9.31 10.03 8.03
N PRO A 125 -10.48 9.73 8.61
CA PRO A 125 -11.40 8.76 8.02
C PRO A 125 -11.72 9.24 6.60
N CYS A 126 -11.37 8.44 5.59
CA CYS A 126 -11.61 8.75 4.20
C CYS A 126 -12.61 7.74 3.62
N ASP A 127 -13.73 8.24 3.11
CA ASP A 127 -14.82 7.45 2.51
C ASP A 127 -14.50 6.97 1.08
N SER A 128 -13.42 7.48 0.47
CA SER A 128 -13.18 7.31 -0.96
C SER A 128 -11.76 6.89 -1.30
N LEU A 129 -11.68 5.79 -2.05
CA LEU A 129 -10.51 5.30 -2.74
C LEU A 129 -10.13 6.27 -3.86
N ILE A 130 -9.10 7.08 -3.60
CA ILE A 130 -8.42 7.89 -4.64
C ILE A 130 -9.34 9.01 -5.12
N ASP A 131 -9.08 10.24 -4.70
CA ASP A 131 -9.63 11.38 -5.42
C ASP A 131 -8.85 11.50 -6.74
N VAL A 132 -9.41 10.97 -7.82
CA VAL A 132 -8.85 11.07 -9.19
C VAL A 132 -9.30 12.35 -9.90
N ARG A 133 -9.85 13.34 -9.16
CA ARG A 133 -10.25 14.63 -9.73
C ARG A 133 -9.06 15.51 -10.10
#